data_AF-A0A158DXU0-F1
#
_entry.id   AF-A0A158DXU0-F1
#
_cell.length_a   1.000
_cell.length_b   1.000
_cell.length_c   1.000
_cell.angle_alpha   90.00
_cell.angle_beta   90.00
_cell.angle_gamma   90.00
#
_symmetry.space_group_name_H-M   'P 1'
#
loop_
_entity.id
_entity.type
_entity.pdbx_description
1 polymer ?
#
loop_
_entity_poly.entity_id
_entity_poly.type
_entity_poly.pdbx_seq_one_letter_code
_entity_poly.pdbx_strand_id
1 'polypeptide(L)'
;MLACGQSVDRPNKEQTELYLRLMLEEVGETLVAANPSRAAEIRTAINLLADLATLSSQTNRVELFDGLLDVIVTATGAGISAALPLAEGWKEVFRSNMAKVDPETGAVRRRDDGKVLKPEGWTPPNLAAILEQAYEHA
;
A
#
# COMPACT_ATOMS: atom_id res chain seq x y z
N MET A 1 -3.29 16.95 1.63
CA MET A 1 -3.90 16.47 2.89
C MET A 1 -2.77 16.24 3.88
N LEU A 2 -2.80 16.88 5.05
CA LEU A 2 -1.89 16.57 6.16
C LEU A 2 -2.57 15.47 6.98
N ALA A 3 -2.34 14.21 6.62
CA ALA A 3 -2.83 13.09 7.40
C ALA A 3 -1.73 12.65 8.37
N CYS A 4 -2.07 12.44 9.64
CA CYS A 4 -1.24 11.67 10.56
C CYS A 4 0.20 12.21 10.77
N GLY A 5 0.40 13.53 10.74
CA GLY A 5 1.71 14.15 10.98
C GLY A 5 2.74 13.92 9.86
N GLN A 6 2.30 13.48 8.67
CA GLN A 6 3.19 13.28 7.53
C GLN A 6 3.73 14.61 6.98
N SER A 7 4.99 14.58 6.54
CA SER A 7 5.59 15.67 5.77
C SER A 7 5.26 15.47 4.30
N VAL A 8 4.67 16.49 3.66
CA VAL A 8 4.25 16.45 2.24
C VAL A 8 4.78 17.63 1.42
N ASP A 9 5.41 18.60 2.09
CA ASP A 9 5.92 19.86 1.57
C ASP A 9 7.46 19.89 1.52
N ARG A 10 8.11 18.84 2.03
CA ARG A 10 9.57 18.72 2.09
C ARG A 10 10.01 17.26 2.00
N PRO A 11 11.26 16.99 1.55
CA PRO A 11 11.84 15.66 1.66
C PRO A 11 11.84 15.16 3.10
N ASN A 12 11.47 13.89 3.29
CA ASN A 12 11.50 13.22 4.58
C ASN A 12 12.04 11.81 4.37
N LYS A 13 13.27 11.58 4.84
CA LYS A 13 14.00 10.33 4.59
C LYS A 13 13.29 9.16 5.25
N GLU A 14 13.00 9.25 6.53
CA GLU A 14 12.41 8.20 7.35
C GLU A 14 11.02 7.80 6.82
N GLN A 15 10.22 8.79 6.40
CA GLN A 15 8.92 8.56 5.79
C GLN A 15 9.06 7.91 4.39
N THR A 16 10.07 8.28 3.61
CA THR A 16 10.31 7.64 2.30
C THR A 16 10.70 6.18 2.48
N GLU A 17 11.63 5.88 3.39
CA GLU A 17 12.04 4.50 3.70
C GLU A 17 10.90 3.65 4.29
N LEU A 18 9.99 4.27 5.06
CA LEU A 18 8.76 3.62 5.48
C LEU A 18 7.90 3.21 4.26
N TYR A 19 7.69 4.12 3.31
CA TYR A 19 6.90 3.81 2.10
C TYR A 19 7.54 2.75 1.20
N LEU A 20 8.87 2.72 1.09
CA LEU A 20 9.58 1.67 0.35
C LEU A 20 9.37 0.28 0.98
N ARG A 21 9.39 0.19 2.32
CA ARG A 21 9.10 -1.06 3.04
C ARG A 21 7.65 -1.49 2.90
N LEU A 22 6.70 -0.56 3.04
CA LEU A 22 5.28 -0.86 2.81
C LEU A 22 5.04 -1.33 1.37
N MET A 23 5.70 -0.73 0.38
CA MET A 23 5.62 -1.18 -1.01
C MET A 23 6.08 -2.64 -1.16
N LEU A 24 7.18 -3.05 -0.52
CA LEU A 24 7.63 -4.45 -0.53
C LEU A 24 6.62 -5.39 0.14
N GLU A 25 5.98 -4.95 1.23
CA GLU A 25 4.93 -5.72 1.91
C GLU A 25 3.74 -5.98 0.97
N GLU A 26 3.23 -4.94 0.30
CA GLU A 26 2.09 -5.04 -0.63
C GLU A 26 2.43 -5.87 -1.88
N VAL A 27 3.66 -5.76 -2.39
CA VAL A 27 4.16 -6.64 -3.47
C VAL A 27 4.16 -8.09 -2.99
N GLY A 28 4.64 -8.35 -1.77
CA GLY A 28 4.61 -9.67 -1.16
C GLY A 28 3.19 -10.25 -1.08
N GLU A 29 2.24 -9.49 -0.56
CA GLU A 29 0.84 -9.91 -0.46
C GLU A 29 0.22 -10.19 -1.83
N THR A 30 0.49 -9.32 -2.80
CA THR A 30 0.03 -9.50 -4.20
C THR A 30 0.58 -10.78 -4.80
N LEU A 31 1.87 -11.06 -4.64
CA LEU A 31 2.50 -12.29 -5.15
C LEU A 31 2.00 -13.54 -4.43
N VAL A 32 1.77 -13.47 -3.12
CA VAL A 32 1.15 -14.58 -2.37
C VAL A 32 -0.28 -14.85 -2.86
N ALA A 33 -1.08 -13.82 -3.13
CA ALA A 33 -2.41 -13.98 -3.69
C ALA A 33 -2.36 -14.59 -5.10
N ALA A 34 -1.39 -14.18 -5.93
CA ALA A 34 -1.19 -14.72 -7.28
C ALA A 34 -0.69 -16.17 -7.27
N ASN A 35 0.12 -16.57 -6.27
CA ASN A 35 0.61 -17.94 -6.14
C ASN A 35 0.71 -18.38 -4.66
N PRO A 36 -0.42 -18.82 -4.06
CA PRO A 36 -0.47 -19.20 -2.66
C PRO A 36 0.43 -20.40 -2.33
N SER A 37 0.68 -21.29 -3.30
CA SER A 37 1.55 -22.46 -3.11
C SER A 37 3.00 -22.10 -2.75
N ARG A 38 3.46 -20.89 -3.13
CA ARG A 38 4.81 -20.39 -2.85
C ARG A 38 4.84 -19.34 -1.75
N ALA A 39 3.78 -19.24 -0.93
CA ALA A 39 3.64 -18.17 0.04
C ALA A 39 4.82 -18.07 1.02
N ALA A 40 5.35 -19.20 1.50
CA ALA A 40 6.49 -19.21 2.40
C ALA A 40 7.75 -18.65 1.73
N GLU A 41 8.06 -19.10 0.51
CA GLU A 41 9.21 -18.64 -0.26
C GLU A 41 9.13 -17.15 -0.59
N ILE A 42 7.95 -16.68 -0.99
CA ILE A 42 7.69 -15.27 -1.29
C ILE A 42 7.90 -14.43 -0.03
N ARG A 43 7.29 -14.82 1.10
CA ARG A 43 7.44 -14.07 2.37
C ARG A 43 8.89 -14.04 2.84
N THR A 44 9.62 -15.15 2.71
CA THR A 44 11.06 -15.17 3.01
C THR A 44 11.84 -14.21 2.13
N ALA A 45 11.60 -14.21 0.82
CA ALA A 45 12.29 -13.30 -0.10
C ALA A 45 12.00 -11.83 0.22
N ILE A 46 10.73 -11.48 0.46
CA ILE A 46 10.34 -10.11 0.83
C ILE A 46 10.98 -9.68 2.15
N ASN A 47 10.99 -10.53 3.17
CA ASN A 47 11.62 -10.22 4.45
C ASN A 47 13.13 -9.97 4.32
N LEU A 48 13.82 -10.72 3.45
CA LEU A 48 15.25 -10.49 3.18
C LEU A 48 15.51 -9.15 2.48
N LEU A 49 14.56 -8.66 1.67
CA LEU A 49 14.68 -7.38 0.99
C LEU A 49 14.27 -6.19 1.86
N ALA A 50 13.42 -6.40 2.89
CA ALA A 50 12.84 -5.33 3.68
C ALA A 50 13.89 -4.40 4.33
N ASP A 51 14.99 -4.96 4.83
CA ASP A 51 16.08 -4.19 5.45
C ASP A 51 16.94 -3.43 4.42
N LEU A 52 16.82 -3.74 3.13
CA LEU A 52 17.52 -3.05 2.05
C LEU A 52 16.77 -1.82 1.54
N ALA A 53 15.49 -1.66 1.90
CA ALA A 53 14.63 -0.56 1.48
C ALA A 53 14.96 0.75 2.23
N THR A 54 16.18 1.26 2.00
CA THR A 54 16.74 2.45 2.67
C THR A 54 17.30 3.45 1.65
N LEU A 55 17.42 4.71 2.07
CA LEU A 55 18.09 5.76 1.31
C LEU A 55 19.51 5.97 1.84
N SER A 56 20.47 6.13 0.94
CA SER A 56 21.86 6.45 1.25
C SER A 56 22.28 7.81 0.68
N SER A 57 23.49 8.26 1.01
CA SER A 57 24.11 9.45 0.39
C SER A 57 24.34 9.30 -1.11
N GLN A 58 24.30 8.09 -1.65
CA GLN A 58 24.46 7.79 -3.07
C GLN A 58 23.11 7.65 -3.81
N THR A 59 21.98 7.89 -3.14
CA THR A 59 20.65 7.79 -3.76
C THR A 59 20.54 8.70 -4.97
N ASN A 60 20.34 8.11 -6.15
CA ASN A 60 19.99 8.87 -7.35
C ASN A 60 18.50 9.18 -7.34
N ARG A 61 18.15 10.46 -7.18
CA ARG A 61 16.74 10.89 -7.08
C ARG A 61 15.97 10.75 -8.39
N VAL A 62 16.64 10.82 -9.53
CA VAL A 62 15.99 10.65 -10.85
C VAL A 62 15.56 9.19 -11.00
N GLU A 63 16.47 8.26 -10.75
CA GLU A 63 16.19 6.81 -10.82
C GLU A 63 15.19 6.37 -9.76
N LEU A 64 15.25 6.94 -8.54
CA LEU A 64 14.23 6.68 -7.53
C LEU A 64 12.85 7.15 -7.99
N PHE A 65 12.77 8.35 -8.59
CA PHE A 65 11.50 8.86 -9.10
C PHE A 65 10.95 8.02 -10.25
N ASP A 66 11.81 7.64 -11.21
CA ASP A 66 11.48 6.75 -12.32
C ASP A 66 10.95 5.39 -11.81
N GLY A 67 11.68 4.74 -10.89
CA GLY A 67 11.26 3.47 -10.30
C GLY A 67 9.93 3.54 -9.54
N LEU A 68 9.63 4.67 -8.86
CA LEU A 68 8.32 4.87 -8.23
C LEU A 68 7.19 4.96 -9.25
N LEU A 69 7.44 5.60 -10.40
CA LEU A 69 6.46 5.67 -11.49
C LEU A 69 6.27 4.31 -12.16
N ASP A 70 7.35 3.56 -12.36
CA ASP A 70 7.29 2.21 -12.93
C ASP A 70 6.50 1.23 -12.05
N VAL A 71 6.61 1.35 -10.73
CA VAL A 71 5.75 0.56 -9.81
C VAL A 71 4.27 0.89 -10.03
N ILE A 72 3.92 2.17 -10.20
CA ILE A 72 2.53 2.57 -10.48
C ILE A 72 2.06 1.97 -11.80
N VAL A 73 2.88 2.07 -12.86
CA VAL A 73 2.55 1.56 -14.20
C VAL A 73 2.40 0.05 -14.18
N THR A 74 3.33 -0.68 -13.57
CA THR A 74 3.32 -2.14 -13.54
C THR A 74 2.19 -2.71 -12.68
N ALA A 75 1.92 -2.13 -11.51
CA ALA A 75 0.79 -2.52 -10.67
C ALA A 75 -0.56 -2.29 -11.39
N THR A 76 -0.70 -1.13 -12.06
CA THR A 76 -1.89 -0.82 -12.86
C THR A 76 -2.05 -1.79 -14.03
N GLY A 77 -0.95 -2.06 -14.75
CA GLY A 77 -0.94 -3.00 -15.87
C GLY A 77 -1.33 -4.43 -15.46
N ALA A 78 -0.84 -4.90 -14.31
CA ALA A 78 -1.21 -6.20 -13.76
C ALA A 78 -2.71 -6.28 -13.46
N GLY A 79 -3.28 -5.27 -12.79
CA GLY A 79 -4.69 -5.25 -12.45
C GLY A 79 -5.61 -5.16 -13.68
N ILE A 80 -5.27 -4.33 -14.66
CA ILE A 80 -6.00 -4.26 -15.94
C ILE A 80 -5.94 -5.61 -16.66
N SER A 81 -4.77 -6.24 -16.72
CA SER A 81 -4.59 -7.54 -17.37
C SER A 81 -5.36 -8.66 -16.67
N ALA A 82 -5.60 -8.54 -15.37
CA ALA A 82 -6.44 -9.43 -14.58
C ALA A 82 -7.95 -9.05 -14.62
N ALA A 83 -8.33 -8.08 -15.47
CA ALA A 83 -9.69 -7.55 -15.57
C ALA A 83 -10.28 -7.07 -14.23
N LEU A 84 -9.44 -6.57 -13.32
CA LEU A 84 -9.88 -6.09 -12.01
C LEU A 84 -10.42 -4.65 -12.10
N PRO A 85 -11.53 -4.31 -11.42
CA PRO A 85 -12.10 -2.96 -11.37
C PRO A 85 -11.27 -2.05 -10.45
N LEU A 86 -10.07 -1.66 -10.91
CA LEU A 86 -9.07 -0.95 -10.12
C LEU A 86 -9.57 0.40 -9.58
N ALA A 87 -10.38 1.13 -10.33
CA ALA A 87 -10.85 2.45 -9.91
C ALA A 87 -11.82 2.35 -8.71
N GLU A 88 -12.74 1.39 -8.75
CA GLU A 88 -13.71 1.10 -7.71
C GLU A 88 -13.01 0.53 -6.48
N GLY A 89 -12.09 -0.43 -6.69
CA GLY A 89 -11.26 -0.98 -5.62
C GLY A 89 -10.43 0.08 -4.92
N TRP A 90 -9.79 0.99 -5.67
CA TRP A 90 -9.02 2.11 -5.11
C TRP A 90 -9.89 3.02 -4.24
N LYS A 91 -11.08 3.41 -4.72
CA LYS A 91 -12.01 4.25 -3.95
C LYS A 91 -12.38 3.59 -2.62
N GLU A 92 -12.62 2.28 -2.62
CA GLU A 92 -13.04 1.53 -1.44
C GLU A 92 -11.89 1.32 -0.43
N VAL A 93 -10.68 1.01 -0.91
CA VAL A 93 -9.47 0.97 -0.07
C VAL A 93 -9.21 2.35 0.54
N PHE A 94 -9.32 3.41 -0.26
CA PHE A 94 -9.15 4.78 0.22
C PHE A 94 -10.19 5.14 1.27
N ARG A 95 -11.48 4.83 1.05
CA ARG A 95 -12.55 5.02 2.04
C ARG A 95 -12.21 4.34 3.37
N SER A 96 -11.82 3.06 3.33
CA SER A 96 -11.50 2.29 4.54
C SER A 96 -10.24 2.82 5.23
N ASN A 97 -9.21 3.25 4.50
CA ASN A 97 -8.00 3.82 5.09
C ASN A 97 -8.26 5.19 5.73
N MET A 98 -9.03 6.04 5.06
CA MET A 98 -9.40 7.36 5.56
C MET A 98 -10.29 7.28 6.79
N ALA A 99 -11.14 6.25 6.91
CA ALA A 99 -11.93 5.99 8.11
C ALA A 99 -11.09 5.65 9.37
N LYS A 100 -9.78 5.43 9.22
CA LYS A 100 -8.86 5.26 10.38
C LYS A 100 -8.39 6.60 10.95
N VAL A 101 -8.54 7.68 10.19
CA VAL A 101 -8.17 9.03 10.60
C VAL A 101 -9.27 9.57 11.50
N ASP A 102 -8.89 9.96 12.71
CA ASP A 102 -9.79 10.58 13.66
C ASP A 102 -10.21 11.97 13.12
N PRO A 103 -11.51 12.25 12.98
CA PRO A 103 -11.99 13.47 12.32
C PRO A 103 -11.78 14.73 13.14
N GLU A 104 -11.62 14.61 14.47
CA GLU A 104 -11.40 15.76 15.36
C GLU A 104 -9.92 16.15 15.36
N THR A 105 -9.03 15.15 15.36
CA THR A 105 -7.59 15.37 15.50
C THR A 105 -6.81 15.32 14.18
N GLY A 106 -7.39 14.73 13.13
CA GLY A 106 -6.69 14.47 11.86
C GLY A 106 -5.59 13.40 11.95
N ALA A 107 -5.53 12.66 13.07
CA ALA A 107 -4.50 11.68 13.37
C ALA A 107 -5.03 10.25 13.38
N VAL A 108 -4.15 9.29 13.10
CA VAL A 108 -4.42 7.87 13.37
C VAL A 108 -3.95 7.49 14.76
N ARG A 109 -4.71 6.61 15.43
CA ARG A 109 -4.26 5.97 16.66
C ARG A 109 -3.25 4.89 16.30
N ARG A 110 -2.14 4.80 17.05
CA ARG A 110 -1.10 3.80 16.83
C ARG A 110 -0.84 3.02 18.11
N ARG A 111 -0.48 1.75 17.97
CA ARG A 111 0.14 0.96 19.05
C ARG A 111 1.61 1.37 19.23
N ASP A 112 2.22 0.88 20.29
CA ASP A 112 3.64 1.08 20.60
C ASP A 112 4.58 0.57 19.50
N ASP A 113 4.16 -0.43 18.73
CA ASP A 113 4.89 -0.96 17.57
C ASP A 113 4.70 -0.15 16.27
N GLY A 114 4.00 0.99 16.35
CA GLY A 114 3.71 1.86 15.21
C GLY A 114 2.51 1.42 14.35
N LYS A 115 1.90 0.26 14.63
CA LYS A 115 0.75 -0.25 13.88
C LYS A 115 -0.45 0.67 14.06
N VAL A 116 -1.06 1.06 12.94
CA VAL A 116 -2.31 1.85 12.93
C VAL A 116 -3.45 1.01 13.49
N LEU A 117 -4.14 1.56 14.49
CA LEU A 117 -5.33 0.98 15.10
C LEU A 117 -6.59 1.34 14.31
N LYS A 118 -7.56 0.43 14.34
CA LYS A 118 -8.88 0.62 13.72
C LYS A 118 -9.82 1.23 14.77
N PRO A 119 -10.51 2.34 14.47
CA PRO A 119 -11.48 2.91 15.40
C PRO A 119 -12.74 2.05 15.51
N GLU A 120 -13.57 2.35 16.52
CA GLU A 120 -14.88 1.73 16.67
C GLU A 120 -15.76 2.01 15.44
N GLY A 121 -16.52 1.01 14.99
CA GLY A 121 -17.36 1.12 13.79
C GLY A 121 -16.59 1.09 12.45
N TRP A 122 -15.26 0.98 12.47
CA TRP A 122 -14.47 0.84 11.24
C TRP A 122 -14.80 -0.47 10.51
N THR A 123 -14.92 -0.38 9.18
CA THR A 123 -15.14 -1.53 8.29
C THR A 123 -13.94 -1.73 7.35
N PRO A 124 -13.53 -2.98 7.08
CA PRO A 124 -12.56 -3.27 6.03
C PRO A 124 -13.09 -2.88 4.64
N PRO A 125 -12.21 -2.74 3.63
CA PRO A 125 -12.65 -2.55 2.26
C PRO A 125 -13.43 -3.78 1.78
N ASN A 126 -14.61 -3.60 1.19
CA ASN A 126 -15.43 -4.69 0.65
C ASN A 126 -15.13 -4.93 -0.84
N LEU A 127 -13.95 -5.49 -1.12
CA LEU A 127 -13.52 -5.76 -2.49
C LEU A 127 -14.29 -6.92 -3.14
N ALA A 128 -14.80 -7.86 -2.35
CA ALA A 128 -15.61 -8.98 -2.84
C ALA A 128 -16.88 -8.47 -3.53
N ALA A 129 -17.64 -7.58 -2.87
CA ALA A 129 -18.85 -6.99 -3.46
C ALA A 129 -18.56 -6.20 -4.75
N ILE A 130 -17.39 -5.56 -4.85
CA ILE A 130 -16.98 -4.84 -6.06
C ILE A 130 -16.71 -5.82 -7.22
N LEU A 131 -16.02 -6.93 -6.94
CA LEU A 131 -15.77 -7.98 -7.95
C LEU A 131 -17.09 -8.64 -8.37
N GLU A 132 -17.97 -8.96 -7.42
CA GLU A 132 -19.30 -9.50 -7.70
C GLU A 132 -20.07 -8.56 -8.65
N GLN A 133 -20.21 -7.28 -8.31
CA GLN A 133 -20.91 -6.29 -9.15
C GLN A 133 -20.29 -6.13 -10.54
N ALA A 134 -18.95 -6.17 -10.64
CA ALA A 134 -18.23 -6.03 -11.90
C ALA A 134 -18.46 -7.23 -12.85
N TYR A 135 -18.69 -8.43 -12.31
CA TYR A 135 -18.83 -9.65 -13.09
C TYR A 135 -20.25 -10.22 -13.16
N GLU A 136 -21.19 -9.76 -12.34
CA GLU A 136 -22.62 -10.12 -12.42
C GLU A 136 -23.27 -9.72 -13.76
N HIS A 137 -22.64 -8.81 -14.51
CA HIS A 137 -23.13 -8.30 -15.80
C HIS A 137 -22.22 -8.66 -16.99
N ALA A 138 -21.24 -9.54 -16.79
CA ALA A 138 -20.27 -9.95 -17.83
C ALA A 138 -20.69 -11.22 -18.59
#